data_AF-A0A353EBA3-F1
#
_entry.id   AF-A0A353EBA3-F1
#
_cell.length_a   1.000
_cell.length_b   1.000
_cell.length_c   1.000
_cell.angle_alpha   90.00
_cell.angle_beta   90.00
_cell.angle_gamma   90.00
#
_symmetry.space_group_name_H-M   'P 1'
#
loop_
_entity.id
_entity.type
_entity.pdbx_description
1 polymer ?
#
loop_
_entity_poly.entity_id
_entity_poly.type
_entity_poly.pdbx_seq_one_letter_code
_entity_poly.pdbx_strand_id
1 'polypeptide(L)'
;MVEKYKTLRPHTKYTDKELEDFFKKGIRISAKGYLYDPKNSERKIPDIPARIESTLKINHKDFTDEEITYLKALEKERMAALKEKQKAIALADKETEAYWHNVMTNKSEAIGEEAAKLVMKKQYPDFEQIPSDIFWNNAKRDQFDMVYYNAKTGEVMIVEAKGGGSTRGGRKDVNDDLYVEQGTKEYRESIEMSMNRQMDDFILTDKFNDNPEVQSQFEELSSTMKKIKKAVKMEKIKSVQITQKLNKDGSLKSDSILDFFES
;
A
#
# COMPACT_ATOMS: atom_id res chain seq x y z
N MET A 1 -25.46 -20.40 -3.80
CA MET A 1 -24.09 -20.09 -3.35
C MET A 1 -23.94 -18.63 -2.93
N VAL A 2 -24.54 -17.68 -3.66
CA VAL A 2 -24.61 -16.26 -3.29
C VAL A 2 -25.18 -16.07 -1.88
N GLU A 3 -26.39 -16.57 -1.61
CA GLU A 3 -27.02 -16.47 -0.28
C GLU A 3 -26.12 -17.07 0.81
N LYS A 4 -25.60 -18.28 0.61
CA LYS A 4 -24.66 -18.93 1.53
C LYS A 4 -23.46 -18.03 1.87
N TYR A 5 -22.86 -17.38 0.86
CA TYR A 5 -21.73 -16.49 1.10
C TYR A 5 -22.15 -15.24 1.88
N LYS A 6 -23.25 -14.60 1.49
CA LYS A 6 -23.76 -13.41 2.21
C LYS A 6 -24.19 -13.72 3.64
N THR A 7 -24.70 -14.92 3.93
CA THR A 7 -24.96 -15.36 5.31
C THR A 7 -23.68 -15.47 6.12
N LEU A 8 -22.59 -15.98 5.52
CA LEU A 8 -21.28 -16.11 6.18
C LEU A 8 -20.50 -14.79 6.25
N ARG A 9 -20.79 -13.85 5.35
CA ARG A 9 -20.13 -12.55 5.18
C ARG A 9 -21.18 -11.46 4.93
N PRO A 10 -22.01 -11.12 5.93
CA PRO A 10 -23.13 -10.19 5.76
C PRO A 10 -22.70 -8.77 5.37
N HIS A 11 -21.44 -8.41 5.63
CA HIS A 11 -20.87 -7.10 5.34
C HIS A 11 -20.01 -7.06 4.08
N THR A 12 -20.06 -8.08 3.22
CA THR A 12 -19.37 -8.03 1.93
C THR A 12 -19.89 -6.88 1.05
N LYS A 13 -18.99 -6.24 0.29
CA LYS A 13 -19.36 -5.21 -0.70
C LYS A 13 -19.56 -5.78 -2.12
N TYR A 14 -19.61 -7.09 -2.29
CA TYR A 14 -19.97 -7.68 -3.58
C TYR A 14 -21.48 -7.65 -3.82
N THR A 15 -21.83 -7.26 -5.03
CA THR A 15 -23.18 -7.43 -5.58
C THR A 15 -23.47 -8.90 -5.84
N ASP A 16 -24.76 -9.27 -5.92
CA ASP A 16 -25.15 -10.65 -6.24
C ASP A 16 -24.58 -11.09 -7.59
N LYS A 17 -24.59 -10.20 -8.57
CA LYS A 17 -24.04 -10.45 -9.91
C LYS A 17 -22.54 -10.74 -9.88
N GLU A 18 -21.75 -9.98 -9.12
CA GLU A 18 -20.30 -10.23 -8.98
C GLU A 18 -20.05 -11.62 -8.37
N LEU A 19 -20.82 -11.99 -7.35
CA LEU A 19 -20.72 -13.30 -6.71
C LEU A 19 -21.11 -14.43 -7.66
N GLU A 20 -22.22 -14.28 -8.40
CA GLU A 20 -22.62 -15.24 -9.43
C GLU A 20 -21.52 -15.44 -10.47
N ASP A 21 -20.92 -14.35 -10.95
CA ASP A 21 -19.85 -14.40 -11.94
C ASP A 21 -18.57 -15.05 -11.39
N PHE A 22 -18.23 -14.81 -10.13
CA PHE A 22 -17.16 -15.55 -9.44
C PHE A 22 -17.44 -17.05 -9.43
N PHE A 23 -18.64 -17.46 -9.02
CA PHE A 23 -18.99 -18.88 -8.95
C PHE A 23 -18.97 -19.56 -10.33
N LYS A 24 -19.44 -18.87 -11.38
CA LYS A 24 -19.34 -19.33 -12.78
C LYS A 24 -17.90 -19.48 -13.23
N LYS A 25 -17.00 -18.59 -12.79
CA LYS A 25 -15.55 -18.65 -13.08
C LYS A 25 -14.79 -19.71 -12.27
N GLY A 26 -15.47 -20.42 -11.36
CA GLY A 26 -14.86 -21.50 -10.58
C GLY A 26 -14.42 -21.11 -9.17
N ILE A 27 -14.65 -19.86 -8.74
CA ILE A 27 -14.39 -19.44 -7.36
C ILE A 27 -15.30 -20.22 -6.40
N ARG A 28 -14.80 -20.55 -5.21
CA ARG A 28 -15.52 -21.34 -4.20
C ARG A 28 -15.45 -20.69 -2.84
N ILE A 29 -16.34 -21.14 -1.96
CA ILE A 29 -16.37 -20.77 -0.54
C ILE A 29 -15.55 -21.83 0.22
N SER A 30 -14.53 -21.40 0.95
CA SER A 30 -13.70 -22.26 1.80
C SER A 30 -14.47 -22.75 3.03
N ALA A 31 -13.92 -23.73 3.74
CA ALA A 31 -14.48 -24.18 5.02
C ALA A 31 -14.57 -23.04 6.07
N LYS A 32 -13.68 -22.04 5.96
CA LYS A 32 -13.66 -20.85 6.83
C LYS A 32 -14.57 -19.71 6.32
N GLY A 33 -15.31 -19.92 5.23
CA GLY A 33 -16.26 -18.97 4.67
C GLY A 33 -15.71 -17.95 3.67
N TYR A 34 -14.40 -17.91 3.42
CA TYR A 34 -13.79 -16.99 2.44
C TYR A 34 -13.95 -17.47 1.00
N LEU A 35 -14.03 -16.52 0.07
CA LEU A 35 -13.88 -16.79 -1.36
C LEU A 35 -12.41 -17.12 -1.70
N TYR A 36 -12.22 -18.16 -2.51
CA TYR A 36 -10.90 -18.54 -3.02
C TYR A 36 -11.02 -19.14 -4.42
N ASP A 37 -9.94 -19.02 -5.20
CA ASP A 37 -9.80 -19.74 -6.46
C ASP A 37 -9.16 -21.11 -6.19
N PRO A 38 -9.83 -22.25 -6.44
CA PRO A 38 -9.23 -23.57 -6.29
C PRO A 38 -8.00 -23.81 -7.17
N LYS A 39 -7.85 -23.05 -8.27
CA LYS A 39 -6.67 -23.11 -9.15
C LYS A 39 -5.51 -22.25 -8.67
N ASN A 40 -5.76 -21.34 -7.73
CA ASN A 40 -4.78 -20.43 -7.15
C ASN A 40 -5.14 -20.16 -5.68
N SER A 41 -5.05 -21.21 -4.86
CA SER A 41 -5.55 -21.21 -3.48
C SER A 41 -4.72 -20.34 -2.53
N GLU A 42 -3.57 -19.85 -2.97
CA GLU A 42 -2.68 -19.00 -2.16
C GLU A 42 -3.22 -17.58 -2.01
N ARG A 43 -4.00 -17.08 -2.99
CA ARG A 43 -4.55 -15.72 -2.95
C ARG A 43 -5.98 -15.71 -2.45
N LYS A 44 -6.17 -15.17 -1.24
CA LYS A 44 -7.50 -14.88 -0.71
C LYS A 44 -8.16 -13.78 -1.54
N ILE A 45 -9.43 -13.96 -1.87
CA ILE A 45 -10.25 -12.91 -2.49
C ILE A 45 -10.80 -12.04 -1.35
N PRO A 46 -10.58 -10.70 -1.37
CA PRO A 46 -11.11 -9.80 -0.36
C PRO A 46 -12.63 -9.90 -0.25
N ASP A 47 -13.16 -9.92 0.97
CA ASP A 47 -14.60 -9.79 1.24
C ASP A 47 -15.07 -8.35 0.97
N ILE A 48 -14.17 -7.37 1.12
CA ILE A 48 -14.35 -5.97 0.74
C ILE A 48 -13.19 -5.58 -0.21
N PRO A 49 -13.41 -5.62 -1.54
CA PRO A 49 -12.41 -5.19 -2.51
C PRO A 49 -12.32 -3.66 -2.60
N ALA A 50 -11.16 -3.15 -3.01
CA ALA A 50 -11.01 -1.75 -3.32
C ALA A 50 -11.60 -1.46 -4.70
N ARG A 51 -12.47 -0.44 -4.78
CA ARG A 51 -13.07 0.03 -6.03
C ARG A 51 -12.43 1.36 -6.42
N ILE A 52 -12.07 1.49 -7.69
CA ILE A 52 -11.45 2.70 -8.24
C ILE A 52 -12.56 3.59 -8.76
N GLU A 53 -12.72 4.77 -8.16
CA GLU A 53 -13.69 5.78 -8.60
C GLU A 53 -13.19 6.48 -9.87
N SER A 54 -11.91 6.85 -9.89
CA SER A 54 -11.29 7.48 -11.05
C SER A 54 -9.78 7.20 -11.11
N THR A 55 -9.23 7.34 -12.31
CA THR A 55 -7.81 7.15 -12.57
C THR A 55 -7.28 8.36 -13.33
N LEU A 56 -6.18 8.92 -12.85
CA LEU A 56 -5.40 9.94 -13.55
C LEU A 56 -4.07 9.33 -14.02
N LYS A 57 -3.69 9.66 -15.26
CA LYS A 57 -2.40 9.30 -15.84
C LYS A 57 -1.49 10.53 -15.86
N ILE A 58 -0.32 10.41 -15.23
CA ILE A 58 0.66 11.47 -15.11
C ILE A 58 1.88 11.07 -15.92
N ASN A 59 2.18 11.79 -16.99
CA ASN A 59 3.31 11.44 -17.85
C ASN A 59 4.64 11.78 -17.19
N HIS A 60 5.74 11.20 -17.65
CA HIS A 60 7.08 11.53 -17.16
C HIS A 60 7.63 12.83 -17.75
N LYS A 61 7.22 13.18 -18.98
CA LYS A 61 7.56 14.47 -19.64
C LYS A 61 7.08 15.72 -18.89
N ASP A 62 6.34 15.47 -17.84
CA ASP A 62 5.56 16.39 -17.04
C ASP A 62 6.30 16.69 -15.72
N PHE A 63 7.42 15.99 -15.46
CA PHE A 63 8.38 16.17 -14.36
C PHE A 63 9.67 16.80 -14.90
N THR A 64 10.56 17.28 -14.02
CA THR A 64 11.86 17.81 -14.44
C THR A 64 12.82 16.70 -14.85
N ASP A 65 13.84 17.04 -15.65
CA ASP A 65 14.87 16.07 -16.06
C ASP A 65 15.63 15.47 -14.87
N GLU A 66 15.84 16.26 -13.81
CA GLU A 66 16.48 15.84 -12.55
C GLU A 66 15.63 14.80 -11.82
N GLU A 67 14.32 15.06 -11.69
CA GLU A 67 13.35 14.15 -11.06
C GLU A 67 13.27 12.80 -11.80
N ILE A 68 13.24 12.84 -13.14
CA ILE A 68 13.26 11.64 -13.98
C ILE A 68 14.60 10.90 -13.89
N THR A 69 15.71 11.63 -13.78
CA THR A 69 17.05 11.02 -13.69
C THR A 69 17.17 10.15 -12.45
N TYR A 70 16.61 10.57 -11.31
CA TYR A 70 16.63 9.77 -10.10
C TYR A 70 15.76 8.50 -10.22
N LEU A 71 14.55 8.59 -10.78
CA LEU A 71 13.73 7.41 -11.06
C LEU A 71 14.45 6.40 -11.99
N LYS A 72 15.13 6.89 -13.03
CA LYS A 72 15.94 6.05 -13.93
C LYS A 72 17.14 5.42 -13.25
N ALA A 73 17.74 6.08 -12.25
CA ALA A 73 18.81 5.49 -11.45
C ALA A 73 18.28 4.29 -10.65
N LEU A 74 17.13 4.42 -10.00
CA LEU A 74 16.47 3.32 -9.28
C LEU A 74 16.09 2.17 -10.23
N GLU A 75 15.60 2.48 -11.44
CA GLU A 75 15.34 1.49 -12.49
C GLU A 75 16.60 0.68 -12.82
N LYS A 76 17.73 1.36 -13.06
CA LYS A 76 19.00 0.73 -13.40
C LYS A 76 19.47 -0.23 -12.29
N GLU A 77 19.36 0.19 -11.03
CA GLU A 77 19.71 -0.65 -9.87
C GLU A 77 18.79 -1.87 -9.75
N ARG A 78 17.48 -1.68 -9.95
CA ARG A 78 16.50 -2.78 -9.97
C ARG A 78 16.81 -3.78 -11.08
N MET A 79 17.19 -3.31 -12.26
CA MET A 79 17.54 -4.14 -13.42
C MET A 79 18.85 -4.90 -13.19
N ALA A 80 19.84 -4.29 -12.54
CA ALA A 80 21.04 -4.99 -12.12
C ALA A 80 20.70 -6.13 -11.13
N ALA A 81 19.86 -5.86 -10.12
CA ALA A 81 19.42 -6.89 -9.17
C ALA A 81 18.63 -8.03 -9.86
N LEU A 82 17.76 -7.71 -10.83
CA LEU A 82 17.06 -8.73 -11.62
C LEU A 82 18.03 -9.62 -12.39
N LYS A 83 19.08 -9.06 -13.00
CA LYS A 83 20.09 -9.81 -13.73
C LYS A 83 20.85 -10.77 -12.81
N GLU A 84 21.24 -10.32 -11.62
CA GLU A 84 21.91 -11.20 -10.65
C GLU A 84 20.97 -12.28 -10.11
N LYS A 85 19.70 -11.96 -9.84
CA LYS A 85 18.67 -12.95 -9.50
C LYS A 85 18.56 -14.03 -10.58
N GLN A 86 18.51 -13.65 -11.86
CA GLN A 86 18.41 -14.60 -12.97
C GLN A 86 19.63 -15.53 -13.08
N LYS A 87 20.83 -15.01 -12.81
CA LYS A 87 22.05 -15.84 -12.74
C LYS A 87 21.96 -16.86 -11.60
N ALA A 88 21.51 -16.43 -10.42
CA ALA A 88 21.35 -17.32 -9.27
C ALA A 88 20.34 -18.46 -9.55
N ILE A 89 19.21 -18.14 -10.20
CA ILE A 89 18.23 -19.14 -10.65
C ILE A 89 18.88 -20.13 -11.62
N ALA A 90 19.65 -19.65 -12.60
CA ALA A 90 20.32 -20.52 -13.57
C ALA A 90 21.36 -21.44 -12.93
N LEU A 91 21.95 -21.03 -11.80
CA LEU A 91 22.90 -21.81 -10.99
C LEU A 91 22.22 -22.66 -9.90
N ALA A 92 20.89 -22.59 -9.77
CA ALA A 92 20.12 -23.18 -8.68
C ALA A 92 20.60 -22.76 -7.26
N ASP A 93 21.17 -21.55 -7.15
CA ASP A 93 21.62 -20.96 -5.89
C ASP A 93 20.48 -20.20 -5.21
N LYS A 94 19.79 -20.88 -4.29
CA LYS A 94 18.61 -20.36 -3.59
C LYS A 94 18.92 -19.21 -2.64
N GLU A 95 20.09 -19.19 -2.03
CA GLU A 95 20.46 -18.13 -1.07
C GLU A 95 20.71 -16.82 -1.81
N THR A 96 21.51 -16.87 -2.87
CA THR A 96 21.78 -15.71 -3.73
C THR A 96 20.52 -15.26 -4.46
N GLU A 97 19.64 -16.18 -4.88
CA GLU A 97 18.33 -15.83 -5.45
C GLU A 97 17.49 -15.02 -4.44
N ALA A 98 17.37 -15.49 -3.20
CA ALA A 98 16.59 -14.83 -2.16
C ALA A 98 17.14 -13.44 -1.84
N TYR A 99 18.46 -13.29 -1.74
CA TYR A 99 19.11 -12.00 -1.54
C TYR A 99 18.77 -11.00 -2.66
N TRP A 100 19.02 -11.37 -3.93
CA TRP A 100 18.76 -10.46 -5.06
C TRP A 100 17.27 -10.22 -5.29
N HIS A 101 16.42 -11.18 -4.92
CA HIS A 101 14.98 -10.96 -4.89
C HIS A 101 14.61 -9.83 -3.92
N ASN A 102 15.14 -9.84 -2.70
CA ASN A 102 14.91 -8.77 -1.72
C ASN A 102 15.45 -7.42 -2.21
N VAL A 103 16.67 -7.39 -2.77
CA VAL A 103 17.22 -6.15 -3.35
C VAL A 103 16.31 -5.61 -4.46
N MET A 104 15.85 -6.48 -5.37
CA MET A 104 14.94 -6.09 -6.47
C MET A 104 13.58 -5.58 -5.93
N THR A 105 13.04 -6.22 -4.90
CA THR A 105 11.79 -5.78 -4.24
C THR A 105 11.95 -4.41 -3.61
N ASN A 106 13.01 -4.20 -2.81
CA ASN A 106 13.29 -2.91 -2.18
C ASN A 106 13.47 -1.78 -3.21
N LYS A 107 14.12 -2.06 -4.35
CA LYS A 107 14.23 -1.08 -5.44
C LYS A 107 12.90 -0.83 -6.15
N SER A 108 12.02 -1.85 -6.22
CA SER A 108 10.67 -1.67 -6.76
C SER A 108 9.83 -0.79 -5.82
N GLU A 109 9.93 -0.97 -4.50
CA GLU A 109 9.28 -0.11 -3.51
C GLU A 109 9.77 1.34 -3.63
N ALA A 110 11.09 1.55 -3.66
CA ALA A 110 11.67 2.88 -3.82
C ALA A 110 11.22 3.61 -5.10
N ILE A 111 11.09 2.89 -6.22
CA ILE A 111 10.51 3.44 -7.47
C ILE A 111 9.07 3.90 -7.25
N GLY A 112 8.27 3.11 -6.52
CA GLY A 112 6.89 3.45 -6.19
C GLY A 112 6.79 4.69 -5.32
N GLU A 113 7.54 4.72 -4.22
CA GLU A 113 7.58 5.85 -3.26
C GLU A 113 8.06 7.14 -3.95
N GLU A 114 9.11 7.07 -4.77
CA GLU A 114 9.62 8.24 -5.47
C GLU A 114 8.62 8.77 -6.50
N ALA A 115 8.02 7.88 -7.31
CA ALA A 115 6.99 8.29 -8.25
C ALA A 115 5.77 8.89 -7.55
N ALA A 116 5.41 8.38 -6.37
CA ALA A 116 4.35 8.94 -5.53
C ALA A 116 4.68 10.36 -5.07
N LYS A 117 5.92 10.62 -4.62
CA LYS A 117 6.37 11.98 -4.26
C LYS A 117 6.25 12.96 -5.42
N LEU A 118 6.70 12.58 -6.61
CA LEU A 118 6.64 13.43 -7.80
C LEU A 118 5.20 13.74 -8.21
N VAL A 119 4.33 12.72 -8.20
CA VAL A 119 2.90 12.90 -8.49
C VAL A 119 2.24 13.80 -7.44
N MET A 120 2.51 13.61 -6.15
CA MET A 120 1.94 14.43 -5.08
C MET A 120 2.41 15.88 -5.18
N LYS A 121 3.72 16.11 -5.36
CA LYS A 121 4.29 17.45 -5.57
C LYS A 121 3.64 18.17 -6.75
N LYS A 122 3.37 17.45 -7.84
CA LYS A 122 2.78 18.02 -9.05
C LYS A 122 1.28 18.30 -8.93
N GLN A 123 0.51 17.31 -8.49
CA GLN A 123 -0.96 17.36 -8.50
C GLN A 123 -1.53 18.03 -7.24
N TYR A 124 -0.78 18.00 -6.14
CA TYR A 124 -1.19 18.47 -4.83
C TYR A 124 -0.07 19.30 -4.17
N PRO A 125 0.38 20.41 -4.77
CA PRO A 125 1.49 21.21 -4.26
C PRO A 125 1.23 21.85 -2.89
N ASP A 126 -0.04 21.98 -2.48
CA ASP A 126 -0.45 22.47 -1.15
C ASP A 126 -0.45 21.38 -0.06
N PHE A 127 -0.15 20.12 -0.42
CA PHE A 127 -0.04 19.02 0.52
C PHE A 127 1.42 18.78 0.89
N GLU A 128 1.68 18.70 2.19
CA GLU A 128 3.00 18.37 2.72
C GLU A 128 3.02 16.91 3.19
N GLN A 129 4.10 16.18 2.89
CA GLN A 129 4.29 14.86 3.45
C GLN A 129 4.56 15.00 4.95
N ILE A 130 3.84 14.24 5.77
CA ILE A 130 4.03 14.18 7.22
C ILE A 130 4.48 12.76 7.64
N PRO A 131 5.19 12.60 8.77
CA PRO A 131 5.74 11.32 9.18
C PRO A 131 4.66 10.25 9.37
N SER A 132 4.87 9.07 8.79
CA SER A 132 3.97 7.91 8.91
C SER A 132 4.69 6.61 9.25
N ASP A 133 6.02 6.62 9.32
CA ASP A 133 6.83 5.44 9.58
C ASP A 133 6.91 5.11 11.08
N ILE A 134 6.84 3.82 11.38
CA ILE A 134 7.16 3.22 12.66
C ILE A 134 8.68 3.11 12.77
N PHE A 135 9.33 4.20 13.18
CA PHE A 135 10.79 4.33 13.18
C PHE A 135 11.52 3.47 14.22
N TRP A 136 10.80 2.91 15.21
CA TRP A 136 11.43 2.13 16.29
C TRP A 136 11.64 0.65 15.96
N ASN A 137 11.09 0.16 14.84
CA ASN A 137 11.34 -1.18 14.33
C ASN A 137 11.70 -1.15 12.84
N ASN A 138 12.37 -2.20 12.35
CA ASN A 138 12.76 -2.29 10.93
C ASN A 138 11.63 -2.86 10.04
N ALA A 139 10.41 -2.97 10.55
CA ALA A 139 9.31 -3.61 9.85
C ALA A 139 8.45 -2.55 9.13
N LYS A 140 8.46 -2.57 7.80
CA LYS A 140 7.54 -1.76 6.97
C LYS A 140 6.09 -2.30 6.93
N ARG A 141 5.76 -3.27 7.78
CA ARG A 141 4.40 -3.84 7.84
C ARG A 141 3.57 -3.02 8.82
N ASP A 142 2.25 -3.01 8.60
CA ASP A 142 1.28 -2.41 9.53
C ASP A 142 1.43 -0.88 9.73
N GLN A 143 1.90 -0.19 8.70
CA GLN A 143 2.00 1.27 8.64
C GLN A 143 1.50 1.78 7.27
N PHE A 144 1.28 3.09 7.16
CA PHE A 144 1.01 3.73 5.86
C PHE A 144 2.32 4.00 5.13
N ASP A 145 2.37 3.75 3.82
CA ASP A 145 3.55 4.08 3.01
C ASP A 145 3.85 5.58 3.09
N MET A 146 2.83 6.41 2.85
CA MET A 146 2.96 7.87 2.88
C MET A 146 1.66 8.54 3.32
N VAL A 147 1.79 9.61 4.11
CA VAL A 147 0.68 10.46 4.52
C VAL A 147 0.97 11.89 4.16
N TYR A 148 0.00 12.53 3.50
CA TYR A 148 0.07 13.93 3.11
C TYR A 148 -1.02 14.73 3.79
N TYR A 149 -0.71 15.97 4.18
CA TYR A 149 -1.63 16.86 4.89
C TYR A 149 -1.65 18.25 4.26
N ASN A 150 -2.86 18.77 4.05
CA ASN A 150 -3.06 20.15 3.63
C ASN A 150 -3.45 20.98 4.86
N ALA A 151 -2.52 21.82 5.34
CA ALA A 151 -2.74 22.63 6.54
C ALA A 151 -3.85 23.67 6.37
N LYS A 152 -4.12 24.13 5.14
CA LYS A 152 -5.15 25.14 4.85
C LYS A 152 -6.55 24.53 4.92
N THR A 153 -6.73 23.32 4.38
CA THR A 153 -8.05 22.68 4.29
C THR A 153 -8.33 21.69 5.42
N GLY A 154 -7.28 21.19 6.08
CA GLY A 154 -7.34 20.09 7.04
C GLY A 154 -7.52 18.72 6.39
N GLU A 155 -7.35 18.61 5.07
CA GLU A 155 -7.44 17.35 4.34
C GLU A 155 -6.22 16.47 4.55
N VAL A 156 -6.45 15.16 4.58
CA VAL A 156 -5.41 14.14 4.65
C VAL A 156 -5.54 13.22 3.44
N MET A 157 -4.41 12.92 2.81
CA MET A 157 -4.32 11.90 1.77
C MET A 157 -3.42 10.76 2.25
N ILE A 158 -3.98 9.56 2.31
CA ILE A 158 -3.24 8.32 2.55
C ILE A 158 -2.86 7.77 1.19
N VAL A 159 -1.56 7.68 0.92
CA VAL A 159 -1.02 7.28 -0.37
C VAL A 159 -0.38 5.90 -0.22
N GLU A 160 -0.92 4.91 -0.93
CA GLU A 160 -0.27 3.62 -1.14
C GLU A 160 0.65 3.71 -2.37
N ALA A 161 1.94 3.50 -2.19
CA ALA A 161 2.94 3.67 -3.24
C ALA A 161 3.35 2.32 -3.82
N LYS A 162 3.11 2.10 -5.12
CA LYS A 162 3.38 0.82 -5.79
C LYS A 162 4.37 1.00 -6.93
N GLY A 163 5.53 0.35 -6.84
CA GLY A 163 6.44 0.24 -7.98
C GLY A 163 6.47 -1.16 -8.59
N GLY A 164 6.76 -1.23 -9.89
CA GLY A 164 6.95 -2.49 -10.59
C GLY A 164 5.69 -3.35 -10.71
N GLY A 165 5.85 -4.64 -10.46
CA GLY A 165 4.79 -5.64 -10.57
C GLY A 165 3.88 -5.74 -9.33
N SER A 166 4.10 -4.91 -8.30
CA SER A 166 3.38 -5.05 -7.03
C SER A 166 1.86 -4.90 -7.20
N THR A 167 1.11 -5.74 -6.48
CA THR A 167 -0.36 -5.71 -6.43
C THR A 167 -0.82 -5.15 -5.09
N ARG A 168 -2.10 -4.80 -5.00
CA ARG A 168 -2.74 -4.49 -3.72
C ARG A 168 -2.65 -5.67 -2.77
N GLY A 169 -2.24 -5.39 -1.55
CA GLY A 169 -2.30 -6.31 -0.43
C GLY A 169 -3.70 -6.31 0.18
N GLY A 170 -3.96 -7.32 1.00
CA GLY A 170 -5.14 -7.37 1.84
C GLY A 170 -4.77 -7.84 3.24
N ARG A 171 -5.58 -7.46 4.21
CA ARG A 171 -5.45 -7.85 5.61
C ARG A 171 -6.81 -8.11 6.21
N LYS A 172 -6.86 -8.53 7.47
CA LYS A 172 -8.13 -8.55 8.18
C LYS A 172 -8.49 -7.16 8.71
N ASP A 173 -9.78 -6.87 8.77
CA ASP A 173 -10.31 -5.64 9.33
C ASP A 173 -10.09 -5.55 10.86
N VAL A 174 -10.57 -4.46 11.47
CA VAL A 174 -10.40 -4.22 12.91
C VAL A 174 -11.02 -5.30 13.81
N ASN A 175 -12.06 -6.00 13.33
CA ASN A 175 -12.74 -7.05 14.08
C ASN A 175 -12.21 -8.46 13.79
N ASP A 176 -11.19 -8.60 12.93
CA ASP A 176 -10.61 -9.89 12.53
C ASP A 176 -11.56 -10.81 11.72
N ASP A 177 -12.67 -10.26 11.21
CA ASP A 177 -13.80 -11.00 10.62
C ASP A 177 -13.82 -10.96 9.09
N LEU A 178 -13.36 -9.86 8.49
CA LEU A 178 -13.40 -9.63 7.05
C LEU A 178 -12.00 -9.50 6.48
N TYR A 179 -11.75 -10.09 5.30
CA TYR A 179 -10.53 -9.82 4.54
C TYR A 179 -10.73 -8.60 3.64
N VAL A 180 -9.99 -7.52 3.88
CA VAL A 180 -10.16 -6.21 3.26
C VAL A 180 -8.93 -5.82 2.45
N GLU A 181 -9.13 -5.14 1.32
CA GLU A 181 -8.04 -4.76 0.39
C GLU A 181 -7.53 -3.34 0.62
N GLN A 182 -6.24 -3.10 0.34
CA GLN A 182 -5.66 -1.76 0.29
C GLN A 182 -6.48 -0.80 -0.57
N GLY A 183 -6.76 0.38 -0.03
CA GLY A 183 -7.59 1.40 -0.65
C GLY A 183 -8.98 1.53 -0.02
N THR A 184 -9.45 0.52 0.71
CA THR A 184 -10.75 0.60 1.40
C THR A 184 -10.64 1.34 2.74
N LYS A 185 -11.76 1.88 3.21
CA LYS A 185 -11.90 2.45 4.56
C LYS A 185 -11.53 1.43 5.63
N GLU A 186 -12.02 0.21 5.52
CA GLU A 186 -11.82 -0.85 6.51
C GLU A 186 -10.34 -1.27 6.61
N TYR A 187 -9.62 -1.28 5.47
CA TYR A 187 -8.18 -1.50 5.47
C TYR A 187 -7.46 -0.38 6.21
N ARG A 188 -7.79 0.89 5.90
CA ARG A 188 -7.19 2.05 6.57
C ARG A 188 -7.42 2.03 8.08
N GLU A 189 -8.65 1.78 8.54
CA GLU A 189 -8.97 1.67 9.96
C GLU A 189 -8.17 0.56 10.67
N SER A 190 -7.97 -0.58 10.00
CA SER A 190 -7.16 -1.66 10.56
C SER A 190 -5.67 -1.31 10.69
N ILE A 191 -5.12 -0.48 9.78
CA ILE A 191 -3.77 0.07 9.91
C ILE A 191 -3.74 1.08 11.06
N GLU A 192 -4.70 2.00 11.14
CA GLU A 192 -4.78 2.99 12.23
C GLU A 192 -4.80 2.31 13.60
N MET A 193 -5.60 1.26 13.77
CA MET A 193 -5.64 0.46 15.00
C MET A 193 -4.28 -0.18 15.31
N SER A 194 -3.64 -0.77 14.30
CA SER A 194 -2.34 -1.43 14.47
C SER A 194 -1.23 -0.45 14.84
N MET A 195 -1.21 0.73 14.20
CA MET A 195 -0.25 1.79 14.52
C MET A 195 -0.45 2.33 15.94
N ASN A 196 -1.70 2.63 16.33
CA ASN A 196 -1.98 3.11 17.69
C ASN A 196 -1.56 2.09 18.76
N ARG A 197 -1.86 0.80 18.55
CA ARG A 197 -1.42 -0.25 19.48
C ARG A 197 0.09 -0.31 19.61
N GLN A 198 0.81 -0.27 18.50
CA GLN A 198 2.28 -0.27 18.52
C GLN A 198 2.85 0.97 19.21
N MET A 199 2.20 2.13 19.05
CA MET A 199 2.56 3.36 19.74
C MET A 199 2.34 3.25 21.25
N ASP A 200 1.19 2.71 21.68
CA ASP A 200 0.86 2.49 23.09
C ASP A 200 1.84 1.50 23.76
N ASP A 201 2.26 0.46 23.04
CA ASP A 201 3.29 -0.47 23.53
C ASP A 201 4.67 0.20 23.59
N PHE A 202 4.99 1.07 22.63
CA PHE A 202 6.31 1.69 22.52
C PHE A 202 6.62 2.69 23.64
N ILE A 203 5.62 3.47 24.08
CA ILE A 203 5.80 4.45 25.17
C ILE A 203 6.15 3.80 26.52
N LEU A 204 5.92 2.50 26.67
CA LEU A 204 6.25 1.74 27.87
C LEU A 204 7.70 1.22 27.86
N THR A 205 8.47 1.46 26.79
CA THR A 205 9.83 0.95 26.65
C THR A 205 10.89 1.93 27.16
N ASP A 206 12.00 1.40 27.69
CA ASP A 206 13.16 2.23 28.11
C ASP A 206 13.71 3.07 26.95
N LYS A 207 13.67 2.52 25.73
CA LYS A 207 14.07 3.21 24.49
C LYS A 207 13.34 4.55 24.30
N PHE A 208 12.07 4.63 24.70
CA PHE A 208 11.30 5.87 24.65
C PHE A 208 11.68 6.83 25.79
N ASN A 209 11.83 6.33 27.01
CA ASN A 209 12.09 7.15 28.19
C ASN A 209 13.47 7.80 28.20
N ASP A 210 14.48 7.14 27.62
CA ASP A 210 15.89 7.55 27.75
C ASP A 210 16.41 8.40 26.58
N ASN A 211 15.60 8.66 25.56
CA ASN A 211 16.06 9.30 24.32
C ASN A 211 15.13 10.44 23.84
N PRO A 212 15.52 11.72 23.99
CA PRO A 212 14.75 12.88 23.52
C PRO A 212 14.48 12.91 22.01
N GLU A 213 15.39 12.40 21.18
CA GLU A 213 15.19 12.33 19.72
C GLU A 213 14.06 11.35 19.38
N VAL A 214 14.05 10.19 20.05
CA VAL A 214 12.96 9.20 19.94
C VAL A 214 11.63 9.78 20.38
N GLN A 215 11.61 10.58 21.45
CA GLN A 215 10.40 11.25 21.93
C GLN A 215 9.88 12.25 20.88
N SER A 216 10.77 13.05 20.27
CA SER A 216 10.40 13.99 19.20
C SER A 216 9.79 13.28 17.99
N GLN A 217 10.42 12.20 17.51
CA GLN A 217 9.90 11.40 16.39
C GLN A 217 8.54 10.77 16.72
N PHE A 218 8.35 10.33 17.96
CA PHE A 218 7.07 9.80 18.42
C PHE A 218 5.98 10.89 18.47
N GLU A 219 6.31 12.10 18.93
CA GLU A 219 5.38 13.23 18.95
C GLU A 219 4.92 13.62 17.54
N GLU A 220 5.82 13.60 16.56
CA GLU A 220 5.49 13.83 15.15
C GLU A 220 4.53 12.76 14.61
N LEU A 221 4.81 11.48 14.85
CA LEU A 221 3.92 10.39 14.45
C LEU A 221 2.55 10.48 15.16
N SER A 222 2.54 10.80 16.46
CA SER A 222 1.30 11.04 17.22
C SER A 222 0.50 12.21 16.66
N SER A 223 1.17 13.28 16.22
CA SER A 223 0.56 14.40 15.52
C SER A 223 -0.07 13.96 14.19
N THR A 224 0.60 13.12 13.40
CA THR A 224 0.03 12.51 12.19
C THR A 224 -1.23 11.71 12.50
N MET A 225 -1.20 10.80 13.46
CA MET A 225 -2.37 10.00 13.83
C MET A 225 -3.55 10.86 14.30
N LYS A 226 -3.29 11.95 15.04
CA LYS A 226 -4.32 12.94 15.41
C LYS A 226 -4.92 13.65 14.19
N LYS A 227 -4.10 14.02 13.21
CA LYS A 227 -4.57 14.65 11.95
C LYS A 227 -5.45 13.68 11.15
N ILE A 228 -5.04 12.42 11.01
CA ILE A 228 -5.83 11.36 10.35
C ILE A 228 -7.19 11.23 11.04
N LYS A 229 -7.21 11.05 12.37
CA LYS A 229 -8.45 10.93 13.15
C LYS A 229 -9.37 12.15 12.99
N LYS A 230 -8.80 13.36 12.92
CA LYS A 230 -9.57 14.59 12.68
C LYS A 230 -10.15 14.62 11.26
N ALA A 231 -9.35 14.30 10.25
CA ALA A 231 -9.78 14.24 8.86
C ALA A 231 -10.90 13.22 8.63
N VAL A 232 -10.84 12.05 9.30
CA VAL A 232 -11.94 11.07 9.32
C VAL A 232 -13.24 11.69 9.81
N LYS A 233 -13.22 12.33 10.98
CA LYS A 233 -14.41 12.94 11.58
C LYS A 233 -15.02 14.05 10.72
N MET A 234 -14.20 14.69 9.91
CA MET A 234 -14.59 15.79 9.03
C MET A 234 -14.88 15.32 7.60
N GLU A 235 -14.81 14.01 7.31
CA GLU A 235 -14.94 13.46 5.95
C GLU A 235 -13.96 14.09 4.95
N LYS A 236 -12.76 14.45 5.43
CA LYS A 236 -11.67 15.10 4.69
C LYS A 236 -10.47 14.20 4.49
N ILE A 237 -10.70 12.89 4.45
CA ILE A 237 -9.66 11.90 4.24
C ILE A 237 -9.89 11.14 2.95
N LYS A 238 -8.83 10.99 2.16
CA LYS A 238 -8.85 10.23 0.90
C LYS A 238 -7.77 9.16 0.93
N SER A 239 -8.13 7.96 0.48
CA SER A 239 -7.16 6.92 0.17
C SER A 239 -6.90 6.95 -1.34
N VAL A 240 -5.63 6.95 -1.74
CA VAL A 240 -5.24 6.86 -3.14
C VAL A 240 -4.13 5.83 -3.32
N GLN A 241 -3.96 5.35 -4.53
CA GLN A 241 -2.81 4.53 -4.91
C GLN A 241 -2.05 5.22 -6.03
N ILE A 242 -0.75 5.42 -5.85
CA ILE A 242 0.12 5.87 -6.93
C ILE A 242 0.99 4.71 -7.37
N THR A 243 0.94 4.41 -8.67
CA THR A 243 1.63 3.26 -9.25
C THR A 243 2.57 3.69 -10.36
N GLN A 244 3.84 3.30 -10.23
CA GLN A 244 4.82 3.32 -11.30
C GLN A 244 5.06 1.90 -11.83
N LYS A 245 4.49 1.60 -13.00
CA LYS A 245 4.66 0.28 -13.64
C LYS A 245 5.93 0.22 -14.48
N LEU A 246 6.31 -1.01 -14.81
CA LEU A 246 7.40 -1.32 -15.73
C LEU A 246 6.85 -1.90 -17.04
N ASN A 247 7.61 -1.73 -18.11
CA ASN A 247 7.46 -2.45 -19.37
C ASN A 247 7.93 -3.90 -19.23
N LYS A 248 7.67 -4.72 -20.26
CA LYS A 248 8.08 -6.13 -20.30
C LYS A 248 9.59 -6.32 -20.25
N ASP A 249 10.35 -5.37 -20.81
CA ASP A 249 11.81 -5.34 -20.76
C ASP A 249 12.36 -4.89 -19.40
N GLY A 250 11.48 -4.52 -18.46
CA GLY A 250 11.83 -4.07 -17.13
C GLY A 250 12.12 -2.57 -17.01
N SER A 251 12.05 -1.80 -18.11
CA SER A 251 12.16 -0.34 -18.09
C SER A 251 10.93 0.32 -17.48
N LEU A 252 11.07 1.55 -16.97
CA LEU A 252 9.92 2.31 -16.47
C LEU A 252 8.93 2.61 -17.59
N LYS A 253 7.64 2.46 -17.31
CA LYS A 253 6.61 3.08 -18.15
C LYS A 253 6.77 4.60 -18.10
N SER A 254 6.50 5.27 -19.20
CA SER A 254 6.59 6.73 -19.34
C SER A 254 5.51 7.51 -18.58
N ASP A 255 4.80 6.84 -17.68
CA ASP A 255 3.71 7.38 -16.88
C ASP A 255 3.61 6.71 -15.52
N SER A 256 3.09 7.49 -14.58
CA SER A 256 2.57 7.05 -13.29
C SER A 256 1.05 7.11 -13.33
N ILE A 257 0.41 6.22 -12.57
CA ILE A 257 -1.04 6.14 -12.44
C ILE A 257 -1.43 6.55 -11.01
N LEU A 258 -2.35 7.50 -10.88
CA LEU A 258 -2.98 7.88 -9.62
C LEU A 258 -4.43 7.37 -9.65
N ASP A 259 -4.72 6.37 -8.82
CA ASP A 259 -6.07 5.84 -8.63
C ASP A 259 -6.69 6.46 -7.37
N PHE A 260 -7.91 6.97 -7.52
CA PHE A 260 -8.77 7.39 -6.41
C PHE A 260 -9.69 6.24 -6.05
N PHE A 261 -9.71 5.89 -4.77
CA PHE A 261 -10.61 4.87 -4.27
C PHE A 261 -11.97 5.44 -3.91
N GLU A 262 -13.01 4.64 -4.11
CA GLU A 262 -14.33 4.92 -3.54
C GLU A 262 -14.21 5.03 -2.01
N SER A 263 -14.77 6.09 -1.44
CA SER A 263 -14.68 6.45 -0.02
C SER A 263 -15.65 5.66 0.87
#